data_AF-E3MUP0-F1
#
_entry.id   AF-E3MUP0-F1
#
_cell.length_a   1.000
_cell.length_b   1.000
_cell.length_c   1.000
_cell.angle_alpha   90.00
_cell.angle_beta   90.00
_cell.angle_gamma   90.00
#
_symmetry.space_group_name_H-M   'P 1'
#
loop_
_entity.id
_entity.type
_entity.pdbx_description
1 polymer ?
#
loop_
_entity_poly.entity_id
_entity_poly.type
_entity_poly.pdbx_seq_one_letter_code
_entity_poly.pdbx_strand_id
1 'polypeptide(L)'
;MNWFILLSIIFFSVFQDGNCCMKFKRSSDDCKCPDIFDHLATISSKDDVLYTEEGGCVYNITCRVHFETILAFKLADSEILFPEDNNSDWARLHAGEEEGSSVDIFSLFGMICENNGWYITKYPSGIEYFSKNCNCYPFIGVGGEYDGKKSKLDEFDW
;
A
#
# COMPACT_ATOMS: atom_id res chain seq x y z
N MET A 1 -26.88 -49.51 27.75
CA MET A 1 -26.35 -49.87 26.43
C MET A 1 -26.84 -48.81 25.45
N ASN A 2 -25.91 -48.03 24.90
CA ASN A 2 -26.07 -46.99 23.88
C ASN A 2 -26.74 -45.65 24.33
N TRP A 3 -26.26 -44.91 25.34
CA TRP A 3 -25.15 -43.93 25.29
C TRP A 3 -24.36 -43.91 23.96
N PHE A 4 -24.36 -42.79 23.23
CA PHE A 4 -23.47 -42.43 22.08
C PHE A 4 -24.08 -42.13 20.69
N ILE A 5 -25.40 -41.92 20.51
CA ILE A 5 -25.92 -41.51 19.18
C ILE A 5 -26.54 -40.11 19.13
N LEU A 6 -26.86 -39.49 20.28
CA LEU A 6 -27.47 -38.15 20.30
C LEU A 6 -26.48 -36.98 20.45
N LEU A 7 -25.17 -37.24 20.41
CA LEU A 7 -24.12 -36.20 20.52
C LEU A 7 -23.36 -35.91 19.22
N SER A 8 -23.75 -36.53 18.08
CA SER A 8 -22.98 -36.44 16.82
C SER A 8 -23.59 -35.54 15.73
N ILE A 9 -24.70 -34.85 16.00
CA ILE A 9 -25.32 -33.89 15.06
C ILE A 9 -25.17 -32.44 15.57
N ILE A 10 -24.13 -32.18 16.38
CA ILE A 10 -23.70 -30.82 16.77
C ILE A 10 -22.47 -30.38 15.96
N PHE A 11 -21.98 -31.20 15.02
CA PHE A 11 -20.67 -30.96 14.38
C PHE A 11 -20.65 -30.71 12.86
N PHE A 12 -21.79 -30.66 12.18
CA PHE A 12 -21.82 -30.38 10.73
C PHE A 12 -22.97 -29.44 10.33
N SER A 13 -22.87 -28.19 10.78
CA SER A 13 -23.38 -27.04 10.03
C SER A 13 -22.79 -25.76 10.62
N VAL A 14 -21.46 -25.73 10.72
CA VAL A 14 -20.69 -24.48 10.67
C VAL A 14 -20.71 -24.05 9.20
N PHE A 15 -21.81 -23.44 8.79
CA PHE A 15 -21.80 -22.46 7.71
C PHE A 15 -22.39 -21.20 8.35
N GLN A 16 -21.54 -20.52 9.12
CA GLN A 16 -21.77 -19.13 9.45
C GLN A 16 -21.52 -18.33 8.18
N ASP A 17 -22.62 -17.83 7.61
CA ASP A 17 -22.60 -16.67 6.72
C ASP A 17 -21.96 -15.49 7.45
N GLY A 18 -21.05 -14.79 6.76
CA GLY A 18 -20.47 -13.52 7.20
C GLY A 18 -18.96 -13.46 7.13
N ASN A 19 -18.44 -13.00 5.99
CA ASN A 19 -17.11 -12.44 5.73
C ASN A 19 -15.88 -13.25 6.21
N CYS A 20 -15.22 -13.89 5.24
CA CYS A 20 -13.89 -14.45 5.37
C CYS A 20 -12.88 -13.42 5.93
N CYS A 21 -12.16 -13.79 7.00
CA CYS A 21 -10.69 -13.85 7.01
C CYS A 21 -10.20 -14.60 8.26
N MET A 22 -9.43 -15.66 8.06
CA MET A 22 -8.75 -16.39 9.15
C MET A 22 -7.63 -15.55 9.74
N LYS A 23 -7.62 -15.35 11.06
CA LYS A 23 -6.52 -14.73 11.80
C LYS A 23 -5.41 -15.75 12.04
N PHE A 24 -4.24 -15.58 11.41
CA PHE A 24 -3.01 -16.24 11.85
C PHE A 24 -2.13 -15.22 12.58
N LYS A 25 -1.79 -15.52 13.85
CA LYS A 25 -0.72 -14.84 14.58
C LYS A 25 0.52 -15.73 14.51
N ARG A 26 1.61 -15.25 13.93
CA ARG A 26 2.94 -15.84 14.13
C ARG A 26 3.95 -14.76 14.49
N SER A 27 4.77 -15.09 15.47
CA SER A 27 5.94 -14.32 15.91
C SER A 27 7.02 -14.42 14.83
N SER A 28 7.41 -13.30 14.23
CA SER A 28 8.61 -13.19 13.40
C SER A 28 9.50 -12.14 14.04
N ASP A 29 10.46 -12.59 14.86
CA ASP A 29 11.40 -11.73 15.59
C ASP A 29 12.42 -11.00 14.68
N ASP A 30 12.16 -10.85 13.36
CA ASP A 30 13.13 -10.26 12.41
C ASP A 30 12.53 -9.31 11.35
N CYS A 31 11.22 -9.01 11.38
CA CYS A 31 10.67 -7.94 10.52
C CYS A 31 10.80 -6.58 11.23
N LYS A 32 11.91 -5.88 11.00
CA LYS A 32 12.16 -4.51 11.53
C LYS A 32 11.42 -3.42 10.74
N CYS A 33 10.29 -3.72 10.12
CA CYS A 33 9.56 -2.74 9.33
C CYS A 33 8.46 -2.14 10.19
N PRO A 34 8.30 -0.81 10.23
CA PRO A 34 7.18 -0.20 10.93
C PRO A 34 5.85 -0.66 10.31
N ASP A 35 4.76 -0.58 11.08
CA ASP A 35 3.43 -0.88 10.55
C ASP A 35 3.19 0.08 9.36
N ILE A 36 2.89 -0.47 8.19
CA ILE A 36 2.62 0.34 6.99
C ILE A 36 1.45 1.29 7.25
N PHE A 37 0.48 0.91 8.09
CA PHE A 37 -0.64 1.76 8.45
C PHE A 37 -0.24 2.99 9.30
N ASP A 38 0.99 3.07 9.81
CA ASP A 38 1.51 4.31 10.42
C ASP A 38 1.67 5.44 9.38
N HIS A 39 1.70 5.10 8.09
CA HIS A 39 1.73 6.04 6.97
C HIS A 39 0.33 6.29 6.36
N LEU A 40 -0.73 5.75 6.94
CA LEU A 40 -2.09 5.98 6.46
C LEU A 40 -2.52 7.43 6.73
N ALA A 41 -3.05 8.10 5.70
CA ALA A 41 -3.68 9.40 5.88
C ALA A 41 -4.82 9.30 6.91
N THR A 42 -4.92 10.29 7.81
CA THR A 42 -5.88 10.24 8.94
C THR A 42 -7.35 10.20 8.49
N ILE A 43 -7.62 10.50 7.22
CA ILE A 43 -8.94 10.53 6.62
C ILE A 43 -9.40 9.16 6.07
N SER A 44 -8.49 8.20 5.90
CA SER A 44 -8.79 6.89 5.34
C SER A 44 -9.08 5.87 6.44
N SER A 45 -10.07 4.99 6.25
CA SER A 45 -10.41 3.95 7.21
C SER A 45 -9.66 2.65 6.92
N LYS A 46 -9.01 2.08 7.96
CA LYS A 46 -8.38 0.75 7.90
C LYS A 46 -9.37 -0.37 7.55
N ASP A 47 -10.66 -0.14 7.77
CA ASP A 47 -11.72 -1.14 7.56
C ASP A 47 -11.99 -1.45 6.07
N ASP A 48 -11.54 -0.58 5.15
CA ASP A 48 -11.73 -0.76 3.69
C ASP A 48 -10.57 -1.54 3.02
N VAL A 49 -9.61 -2.03 3.81
CA VAL A 49 -8.37 -2.64 3.32
C VAL A 49 -8.39 -4.15 3.47
N LEU A 50 -8.29 -4.87 2.36
CA LEU A 50 -7.95 -6.29 2.39
C LEU A 50 -6.43 -6.44 2.52
N TYR A 51 -5.98 -6.54 3.77
CA TYR A 51 -4.60 -6.83 4.13
C TYR A 51 -4.41 -8.33 4.35
N THR A 52 -3.55 -8.95 3.54
CA THR A 52 -3.14 -10.35 3.76
C THR A 52 -1.63 -10.40 3.89
N GLU A 53 -1.16 -10.80 5.07
CA GLU A 53 0.24 -11.14 5.32
C GLU A 53 0.49 -12.55 4.78
N GLU A 54 1.13 -12.67 3.61
CA GLU A 54 1.60 -13.96 3.11
C GLU A 54 2.96 -14.26 3.75
N GLY A 55 3.12 -15.48 4.28
CA GLY A 55 4.20 -15.86 5.20
C GLY A 55 5.58 -15.27 4.89
N GLY A 56 6.08 -14.44 5.80
CA GLY A 56 7.32 -13.66 5.68
C GLY A 56 7.06 -12.16 5.87
N CYS A 57 8.08 -11.30 5.74
CA CYS A 57 7.90 -9.84 5.68
C CYS A 57 7.36 -9.40 4.29
N VAL A 58 6.41 -10.16 3.73
CA VAL A 58 5.78 -9.92 2.44
C VAL A 58 4.38 -9.40 2.71
N TYR A 59 4.17 -8.15 2.33
CA TYR A 59 2.94 -7.43 2.58
C TYR A 59 2.21 -7.36 1.24
N ASN A 60 1.01 -7.93 1.16
CA ASN A 60 0.12 -7.75 0.02
C ASN A 60 -1.08 -6.96 0.53
N ILE A 61 -1.13 -5.67 0.19
CA ILE A 61 -2.33 -4.84 0.38
C ILE A 61 -3.05 -4.85 -0.95
N THR A 62 -4.15 -5.61 -1.01
CA THR A 62 -5.04 -5.57 -2.16
C THR A 62 -6.13 -4.55 -1.85
N CYS A 63 -5.92 -3.31 -2.28
CA CYS A 63 -6.98 -2.31 -2.23
C CYS A 63 -7.81 -2.37 -3.51
N ARG A 64 -9.10 -2.09 -3.40
CA ARG A 64 -9.84 -1.63 -4.57
C ARG A 64 -9.24 -0.27 -4.90
N VAL A 65 -8.55 -0.16 -6.03
CA VAL A 65 -7.99 1.11 -6.45
C VAL A 65 -9.13 2.02 -6.87
N HIS A 66 -9.26 3.10 -6.11
CA HIS A 66 -10.02 4.27 -6.50
C HIS A 66 -9.05 5.22 -7.23
N PHE A 67 -9.56 6.11 -8.07
CA PHE A 67 -8.71 7.10 -8.76
C PHE A 67 -8.00 8.05 -7.77
N GLU A 68 -8.41 8.04 -6.50
CA GLU A 68 -7.85 8.84 -5.41
C GLU A 68 -6.75 8.11 -4.62
N THR A 69 -6.35 6.89 -5.03
CA THR A 69 -5.21 6.22 -4.40
C THR A 69 -3.91 6.94 -4.71
N ILE A 70 -3.44 7.66 -3.70
CA ILE A 70 -2.30 8.59 -3.78
C ILE A 70 -1.24 8.16 -2.77
N LEU A 71 0.00 8.05 -3.23
CA LEU A 71 1.17 7.94 -2.35
C LEU A 71 1.92 9.27 -2.38
N ALA A 72 2.42 9.70 -1.22
CA ALA A 72 3.20 10.91 -1.08
C ALA A 72 4.57 10.61 -0.46
N PHE A 73 5.57 11.35 -0.94
CA PHE A 73 6.92 11.33 -0.37
C PHE A 73 7.54 12.71 -0.35
N LYS A 74 8.48 12.91 0.58
CA LYS A 74 9.28 14.14 0.68
C LYS A 74 10.43 14.11 -0.30
N LEU A 75 10.65 15.23 -0.97
CA LEU A 75 11.74 15.37 -1.94
C LEU A 75 13.12 15.19 -1.29
N ALA A 76 13.28 15.64 -0.05
CA ALA A 76 14.52 15.51 0.72
C ALA A 76 14.88 14.04 1.05
N ASP A 77 13.89 13.15 1.07
CA ASP A 77 14.04 11.73 1.38
C ASP A 77 13.95 10.85 0.11
N SER A 78 14.30 11.43 -1.05
CA SER A 78 14.26 10.79 -2.37
C SER A 78 15.60 10.91 -3.10
N GLU A 79 15.94 9.88 -3.88
CA GLU A 79 17.09 9.87 -4.81
C GLU A 79 16.78 10.58 -6.14
N ILE A 80 15.55 11.09 -6.30
CA ILE A 80 15.06 11.74 -7.51
C ILE A 80 15.42 13.22 -7.48
N LEU A 81 15.99 13.70 -8.59
CA LEU A 81 16.28 15.11 -8.78
C LEU A 81 15.05 15.78 -9.38
N PHE A 82 14.53 16.78 -8.69
CA PHE A 82 13.36 17.53 -9.14
C PHE A 82 13.79 18.78 -9.92
N PRO A 83 12.94 19.23 -10.88
CA PRO A 83 13.17 20.48 -11.60
C PRO A 83 13.32 21.70 -10.68
N GLU A 84 14.13 22.68 -11.08
CA GLU A 84 14.37 23.92 -10.31
C GLU A 84 13.11 24.78 -10.11
N ASP A 85 12.12 24.58 -10.96
CA ASP A 85 10.83 25.27 -10.88
C ASP A 85 9.85 24.65 -9.89
N ASN A 86 10.23 23.55 -9.25
CA ASN A 86 9.48 23.00 -8.14
C ASN A 86 9.36 24.01 -6.97
N ASN A 87 8.20 24.04 -6.34
CA ASN A 87 7.91 24.89 -5.19
C ASN A 87 7.15 24.14 -4.07
N SER A 88 7.31 22.83 -4.02
CA SER A 88 6.76 21.94 -2.99
C SER A 88 7.84 21.05 -2.40
N ASP A 89 7.76 20.76 -1.11
CA ASP A 89 8.66 19.81 -0.44
C ASP A 89 8.20 18.36 -0.59
N TRP A 90 7.02 18.15 -1.17
CA TRP A 90 6.42 16.84 -1.41
C TRP A 90 6.07 16.61 -2.89
N ALA A 91 6.04 15.34 -3.27
CA ALA A 91 5.58 14.84 -4.56
C ALA A 91 4.54 13.73 -4.36
N ARG A 92 3.69 13.52 -5.37
CA ARG A 92 2.60 12.53 -5.34
C ARG A 92 2.72 11.52 -6.47
N LEU A 93 2.25 10.32 -6.18
CA LEU A 93 2.09 9.24 -7.12
C LEU A 93 0.62 8.84 -7.17
N HIS A 94 0.16 8.51 -8.36
CA HIS A 94 -1.22 8.13 -8.61
C HIS A 94 -1.25 6.69 -9.10
N ALA A 95 -2.15 5.87 -8.54
CA ALA A 95 -2.27 4.47 -8.96
C ALA A 95 -2.68 4.34 -10.45
N GLY A 96 -3.45 5.31 -10.97
CA GLY A 96 -3.70 5.46 -12.41
C GLY A 96 -4.48 4.32 -13.09
N GLU A 97 -5.01 3.37 -12.32
CA GLU A 97 -5.71 2.19 -12.86
C GLU A 97 -7.22 2.42 -13.06
N GLU A 98 -7.85 1.53 -13.83
CA GLU A 98 -9.31 1.53 -14.03
C GLU A 98 -10.03 1.34 -12.69
N GLU A 99 -10.97 2.25 -12.42
CA GLU A 99 -11.77 2.31 -11.19
C GLU A 99 -12.42 0.94 -10.91
N GLY A 100 -12.14 0.38 -9.73
CA GLY A 100 -12.71 -0.90 -9.30
C GLY A 100 -11.83 -2.13 -9.55
N SER A 101 -10.67 -1.99 -10.17
CA SER A 101 -9.64 -3.02 -10.21
C SER A 101 -9.02 -3.22 -8.82
N SER A 102 -8.73 -4.47 -8.46
CA SER A 102 -8.00 -4.80 -7.23
C SER A 102 -6.52 -4.84 -7.54
N VAL A 103 -5.74 -3.92 -6.96
CA VAL A 103 -4.31 -3.82 -7.25
C VAL A 103 -3.53 -4.01 -5.97
N ASP A 104 -2.44 -4.76 -6.09
CA ASP A 104 -1.43 -4.82 -5.05
C ASP A 104 -0.53 -3.58 -5.13
N ILE A 105 -0.71 -2.65 -4.19
CA ILE A 105 0.04 -1.40 -4.13
C ILE A 105 1.55 -1.64 -3.96
N PHE A 106 1.95 -2.75 -3.33
CA PHE A 106 3.36 -3.08 -3.18
C PHE A 106 3.98 -3.43 -4.52
N SER A 107 3.31 -4.27 -5.31
CA SER A 107 3.76 -4.63 -6.65
C SER A 107 3.74 -3.45 -7.63
N LEU A 108 2.70 -2.62 -7.56
CA LEU A 108 2.47 -1.46 -8.44
C LEU A 108 3.58 -0.41 -8.26
N PHE A 109 3.82 0.01 -7.02
CA PHE A 109 4.82 1.04 -6.68
C PHE A 109 6.20 0.47 -6.34
N GLY A 110 6.36 -0.85 -6.39
CA GLY A 110 7.61 -1.52 -6.01
C GLY A 110 8.01 -1.18 -4.58
N MET A 111 7.06 -1.23 -3.65
CA MET A 111 7.30 -0.86 -2.27
C MET A 111 8.17 -1.92 -1.59
N ILE A 112 9.27 -1.46 -1.01
CA ILE A 112 10.22 -2.31 -0.28
C ILE A 112 10.42 -1.75 1.13
N CYS A 113 10.74 -2.63 2.07
CA CYS A 113 11.20 -2.22 3.38
C CYS A 113 12.71 -2.43 3.51
N GLU A 114 13.42 -1.36 3.86
CA GLU A 114 14.83 -1.41 4.19
C GLU A 114 15.11 -0.50 5.38
N ASN A 115 16.07 -0.83 6.25
CA ASN A 115 16.51 0.04 7.35
C ASN A 115 15.37 0.63 8.20
N ASN A 116 14.31 -0.16 8.47
CA ASN A 116 13.14 0.27 9.25
C ASN A 116 12.35 1.43 8.60
N GLY A 117 12.35 1.49 7.27
CA GLY A 117 11.56 2.44 6.49
C GLY A 117 11.00 1.83 5.21
N TRP A 118 9.87 2.37 4.78
CA TRP A 118 9.20 2.03 3.53
C TRP A 118 9.73 2.90 2.40
N TYR A 119 10.07 2.28 1.27
CA TYR A 119 10.58 2.96 0.07
C TYR A 119 9.79 2.54 -1.16
N ILE A 120 9.51 3.50 -2.01
CA ILE A 120 8.92 3.35 -3.34
C ILE A 120 10.04 3.23 -4.36
N THR A 121 9.89 2.34 -5.34
CA THR A 121 10.90 2.10 -6.39
C THR A 121 10.36 2.05 -7.82
N LYS A 122 9.03 2.10 -8.00
CA LYS A 122 8.40 2.19 -9.33
C LYS A 122 7.45 3.37 -9.39
N TYR A 123 7.35 3.98 -10.56
CA TYR A 123 6.59 5.20 -10.79
C TYR A 123 5.66 5.07 -12.00
N PRO A 124 4.66 4.16 -11.96
CA PRO A 124 3.90 3.73 -13.15
C PRO A 124 3.17 4.87 -13.86
N SER A 125 2.62 5.84 -13.12
CA SER A 125 1.93 7.01 -13.67
C SER A 125 2.82 8.25 -13.75
N GLY A 126 4.12 8.11 -13.46
CA GLY A 126 5.02 9.22 -13.20
C GLY A 126 4.79 9.87 -11.83
N ILE A 127 5.47 11.00 -11.63
CA ILE A 127 5.58 11.71 -10.37
C ILE A 127 4.99 13.11 -10.56
N GLU A 128 3.95 13.41 -9.81
CA GLU A 128 3.33 14.72 -9.78
C GLU A 128 4.06 15.64 -8.80
N TYR A 129 4.45 16.83 -9.25
CA TYR A 129 5.06 17.86 -8.41
C TYR A 129 4.45 19.24 -8.70
N PHE A 130 4.59 20.20 -7.79
CA PHE A 130 4.08 21.55 -8.01
C PHE A 130 5.11 22.45 -8.70
N SER A 131 4.81 22.90 -9.92
CA SER A 131 5.65 23.85 -10.66
C SER A 131 5.17 25.28 -10.48
N LYS A 132 6.07 26.16 -10.03
CA LYS A 132 5.81 27.61 -9.92
C LYS A 132 5.82 28.33 -11.27
N ASN A 133 6.42 27.73 -12.31
CA ASN A 133 6.49 28.35 -13.63
C ASN A 133 5.09 28.41 -14.28
N CYS A 134 4.30 27.34 -14.12
CA CYS A 134 2.94 27.25 -14.65
C CYS A 134 1.85 27.41 -13.58
N ASN A 135 2.19 27.39 -12.29
CA ASN A 135 1.25 27.22 -11.17
C ASN A 135 0.35 25.99 -11.37
N CYS A 136 0.96 24.87 -11.72
CA CYS A 136 0.27 23.63 -12.10
C CYS A 136 1.00 22.40 -11.54
N TYR A 137 0.40 21.23 -11.70
CA TYR A 137 0.92 19.94 -11.24
C TYR A 137 1.35 19.05 -12.42
N PRO A 138 2.51 19.31 -13.05
CA PRO A 138 3.01 18.46 -14.11
C PRO A 138 3.52 17.12 -13.57
N PHE A 139 3.62 16.14 -14.48
CA PHE A 139 4.20 14.83 -14.23
C PHE A 139 5.61 14.72 -14.83
N ILE A 140 6.52 14.08 -14.10
CA ILE A 140 7.85 13.68 -14.58
C ILE A 140 8.01 12.16 -14.46
N GLY A 141 8.97 11.58 -15.18
CA GLY A 141 9.28 10.15 -15.01
C GLY A 141 8.24 9.19 -15.59
N VAL A 142 7.31 9.67 -16.43
CA VAL A 142 6.22 8.86 -17.03
C VAL A 142 6.77 7.73 -17.92
N GLY A 143 8.00 7.86 -18.41
CA GLY A 143 8.68 6.83 -19.19
C GLY A 143 9.42 5.79 -18.34
N GLY A 144 9.30 5.82 -17.02
CA GLY A 144 10.02 4.93 -16.10
C GLY A 144 11.48 5.36 -15.87
N GLU A 145 11.86 6.60 -16.16
CA GLU A 145 13.24 7.09 -16.02
C GLU A 145 13.77 7.05 -14.58
N TYR A 146 12.87 6.96 -13.60
CA TYR A 146 13.19 6.91 -12.19
C TYR A 146 12.97 5.54 -11.55
N ASP A 147 12.52 4.54 -12.31
CA ASP A 147 12.35 3.19 -11.78
C ASP A 147 13.69 2.65 -11.24
N GLY A 148 13.65 2.08 -10.04
CA GLY A 148 14.80 1.63 -9.28
C GLY A 148 15.42 2.68 -8.35
N LYS A 149 15.09 3.97 -8.51
CA LYS A 149 15.44 4.99 -7.52
C LYS A 149 14.52 4.89 -6.31
N LYS A 150 15.06 5.18 -5.12
CA LYS A 150 14.32 5.08 -3.86
C LYS A 150 13.72 6.43 -3.47
N SER A 151 12.45 6.40 -3.07
CA SER A 151 11.78 7.51 -2.38
C SER A 151 11.13 6.99 -1.12
N LYS A 152 11.46 7.59 0.04
CA LYS A 152 10.90 7.16 1.31
C LYS A 152 9.42 7.53 1.38
N LEU A 153 8.56 6.55 1.67
CA LEU A 153 7.13 6.77 1.86
C LEU A 153 6.92 7.70 3.08
N ASP A 154 6.11 8.74 2.88
CA ASP A 154 5.68 9.64 3.95
C ASP A 154 4.24 9.33 4.34
N GLU A 155 3.35 9.28 3.36
CA GLU A 155 1.91 9.10 3.56
C GLU A 155 1.29 8.39 2.34
N PHE A 156 0.17 7.70 2.55
CA PHE A 156 -0.70 7.23 1.46
C PHE A 156 -2.19 7.32 1.84
N ASP A 157 -3.02 7.47 0.82
CA ASP A 157 -4.49 7.58 0.87
C ASP A 157 -5.13 6.73 -0.25
N TRP A 158 -6.40 6.33 -0.12
CA TRP A 158 -7.15 5.57 -1.12
C TRP A 158 -8.59 6.02 -1.33
#